data_AF-A0A1W9SHU1-F1
#
_entry.id   AF-A0A1W9SHU1-F1
#
_cell.length_a   1.000
_cell.length_b   1.000
_cell.length_c   1.000
_cell.angle_alpha   90.00
_cell.angle_beta   90.00
_cell.angle_gamma   90.00
#
_symmetry.space_group_name_H-M   'P 1'
#
loop_
_entity.id
_entity.type
_entity.pdbx_description
1 polymer ?
#
loop_
_entity_poly.entity_id
_entity_poly.type
_entity_poly.pdbx_seq_one_letter_code
_entity_poly.pdbx_strand_id
1 'polypeptide(L)'
;MLKIVISDTSTLILFQKIEQLDLLEKLYGKVITTPEIADEYGEKLPDWIGIESVSDKKYQEFIETQVDIGEASAIALAKEYKDVFEP
;
A
#
# COMPACT_ATOMS: atom_id res chain seq x y z
N MET A 1 -0.70 -14.62 -13.05
CA MET A 1 -1.53 -14.39 -11.85
C MET A 1 -1.08 -13.05 -11.29
N LEU A 2 -1.96 -12.08 -11.04
CA LEU A 2 -1.53 -10.76 -10.51
C LEU A 2 -0.94 -11.00 -9.11
N LYS A 3 0.38 -10.82 -8.93
CA LYS A 3 1.13 -9.56 -8.84
C LYS A 3 0.49 -8.68 -7.78
N ILE A 4 0.98 -8.85 -6.55
CA ILE A 4 0.61 -8.10 -5.36
C ILE A 4 0.30 -6.62 -5.69
N VAL A 5 -0.84 -6.12 -5.20
CA VAL A 5 -1.26 -4.73 -5.36
C VAL A 5 -1.10 -4.02 -4.02
N ILE A 6 -0.23 -3.03 -3.99
CA ILE A 6 0.02 -2.20 -2.82
C ILE A 6 -0.49 -0.80 -3.13
N SER A 7 -1.36 -0.27 -2.27
CA SER A 7 -1.95 1.06 -2.44
C SER A 7 -1.31 2.06 -1.49
N ASP A 8 -1.07 3.25 -2.03
CA ASP A 8 -0.71 4.46 -1.29
C ASP A 8 -1.97 5.17 -0.71
N THR A 9 -1.76 6.04 0.28
CA THR A 9 -2.80 6.86 0.94
C THR A 9 -3.59 7.69 -0.06
N SER A 10 -2.89 8.35 -0.98
CA SER A 10 -3.51 9.24 -1.97
C SER A 10 -4.54 8.53 -2.84
N THR A 11 -4.27 7.26 -3.19
CA THR A 11 -5.19 6.41 -3.96
C THR A 11 -6.44 6.09 -3.17
N LEU A 12 -6.29 5.67 -1.90
CA LEU A 12 -7.42 5.33 -1.03
C LEU A 12 -8.34 6.54 -0.81
N ILE A 13 -7.75 7.70 -0.49
CA ILE A 13 -8.49 8.95 -0.27
C ILE A 13 -9.25 9.36 -1.54
N LEU A 14 -8.62 9.27 -2.71
CA LEU A 14 -9.27 9.68 -3.96
C LEU A 14 -10.48 8.80 -4.28
N PHE A 15 -10.32 7.48 -4.17
CA PHE A 15 -11.40 6.53 -4.45
C PHE A 15 -12.55 6.64 -3.43
N GLN A 16 -12.23 6.94 -2.15
CA GLN A 16 -13.24 7.23 -1.15
C GLN A 16 -14.01 8.53 -1.48
N LYS A 17 -13.31 9.60 -1.87
CA LYS A 17 -13.93 10.91 -2.20
C LYS A 17 -14.91 10.85 -3.36
N ILE A 18 -14.70 9.92 -4.30
CA ILE A 18 -15.60 9.70 -5.44
C ILE A 18 -16.62 8.58 -5.18
N GLU A 19 -16.67 8.03 -3.96
CA GLU A 19 -17.56 6.93 -3.57
C GLU A 19 -17.38 5.65 -4.43
N GLN A 20 -16.14 5.33 -4.83
CA GLN A 20 -15.81 4.17 -5.68
C GLN A 20 -14.70 3.29 -5.10
N LEU A 21 -14.49 3.29 -3.78
CA LEU A 21 -13.46 2.47 -3.13
C LEU A 21 -13.62 0.97 -3.42
N ASP A 22 -14.86 0.50 -3.58
CA ASP A 22 -15.23 -0.87 -3.97
C ASP A 22 -14.72 -1.26 -5.37
N LEU A 23 -14.37 -0.31 -6.23
CA LEU A 23 -13.81 -0.62 -7.55
C LEU A 23 -12.44 -1.31 -7.42
N LEU A 24 -11.65 -0.94 -6.42
CA LEU A 24 -10.36 -1.58 -6.16
C LEU A 24 -10.53 -3.07 -5.81
N GLU A 25 -11.54 -3.41 -5.01
CA GLU A 25 -11.90 -4.81 -4.69
C GLU A 25 -12.37 -5.56 -5.95
N LYS A 26 -13.22 -4.94 -6.77
CA LYS A 26 -13.72 -5.58 -8.02
C LYS A 26 -12.62 -5.87 -9.03
N LEU A 27 -11.59 -5.02 -9.10
CA LEU A 27 -10.48 -5.16 -10.05
C LEU A 27 -9.40 -6.11 -9.56
N TYR A 28 -9.06 -6.06 -8.27
CA TYR A 28 -7.88 -6.74 -7.73
C TYR A 28 -8.21 -7.85 -6.72
N GLY A 29 -9.45 -7.91 -6.23
CA GLY A 29 -9.91 -8.85 -5.19
C GLY A 29 -9.39 -8.49 -3.81
N LYS A 30 -8.07 -8.36 -3.66
CA LYS A 30 -7.40 -7.92 -2.43
C LYS A 30 -6.41 -6.82 -2.77
N VAL A 31 -6.36 -5.80 -1.92
CA VAL A 31 -5.33 -4.75 -1.93
C VAL A 31 -4.58 -4.82 -0.61
N ILE A 32 -3.30 -4.48 -0.63
CA ILE A 32 -2.46 -4.40 0.57
C ILE A 32 -2.03 -2.95 0.75
N THR A 33 -1.85 -2.54 2.00
CA THR A 33 -1.23 -1.27 2.36
C THR A 33 -0.40 -1.43 3.63
N THR A 34 0.27 -0.38 4.06
CA THR A 34 1.12 -0.39 5.27
C THR A 34 0.41 0.24 6.46
N PRO A 35 0.84 -0.04 7.70
CA PRO A 35 0.35 0.67 8.88
C PRO A 35 0.54 2.19 8.79
N GLU A 36 1.64 2.64 8.20
CA GLU A 36 1.96 4.05 8.03
C GLU A 36 0.92 4.75 7.12
N ILE A 37 0.56 4.12 6.00
CA ILE A 37 -0.51 4.62 5.10
C ILE A 37 -1.89 4.52 5.76
N ALA A 38 -2.17 3.44 6.49
CA ALA A 38 -3.45 3.28 7.18
C ALA A 38 -3.67 4.35 8.27
N ASP A 39 -2.61 4.75 8.97
CA ASP A 39 -2.64 5.84 9.95
C ASP A 39 -2.86 7.19 9.27
N GLU A 40 -2.17 7.45 8.16
CA GLU A 40 -2.35 8.68 7.36
C GLU A 40 -3.76 8.79 6.76
N TYR A 41 -4.33 7.67 6.31
CA TYR A 41 -5.71 7.62 5.80
C TYR A 41 -6.73 8.02 6.89
N GLY A 42 -6.46 7.71 8.16
CA GLY A 42 -7.21 8.22 9.31
C GLY A 42 -8.62 7.65 9.51
N GLU A 43 -9.07 6.75 8.64
CA GLU A 43 -10.37 6.10 8.70
C GLU A 43 -10.25 4.57 8.70
N LYS A 44 -11.34 3.88 9.07
CA LYS A 44 -11.36 2.42 9.06
C LYS A 44 -11.34 1.91 7.61
N LEU A 45 -10.30 1.15 7.27
CA LEU A 45 -10.22 0.45 5.99
C LEU A 45 -11.17 -0.76 5.95
N PRO A 46 -11.77 -1.07 4.78
CA PRO A 46 -12.54 -2.31 4.59
C PRO A 46 -11.71 -3.58 4.79
N ASP A 47 -12.37 -4.68 5.16
CA ASP A 47 -11.71 -5.96 5.48
C ASP A 47 -10.96 -6.61 4.29
N TRP A 48 -11.29 -6.23 3.05
CA TRP A 48 -10.60 -6.68 1.83
C TRP A 48 -9.27 -5.94 1.58
N ILE A 49 -8.98 -4.87 2.33
CA ILE A 49 -7.67 -4.21 2.35
C ILE A 49 -6.84 -4.81 3.49
N GLY A 50 -5.78 -5.53 3.12
CA GLY A 50 -4.81 -6.05 4.09
C GLY A 50 -3.86 -4.95 4.55
N ILE A 51 -3.55 -4.91 5.85
CA ILE A 51 -2.50 -4.06 6.40
C ILE A 51 -1.30 -4.95 6.73
N GLU A 52 -0.15 -4.66 6.12
CA GLU A 52 1.07 -5.44 6.29
C GLU A 52 2.27 -4.53 6.58
N SER A 53 3.00 -4.85 7.64
CA SER A 53 4.19 -4.09 8.05
C SER A 53 5.40 -4.49 7.21
N VAL A 54 6.21 -3.50 6.84
CA VAL A 54 7.54 -3.72 6.23
C VAL A 54 8.46 -4.42 7.24
N SER A 55 9.14 -5.47 6.79
CA SER A 55 10.18 -6.20 7.53
C SER A 55 11.55 -5.52 7.43
N ASP A 56 11.95 -5.05 6.24
CA ASP A 56 13.23 -4.36 5.99
C ASP A 56 13.15 -2.86 6.34
N LYS A 57 13.07 -2.55 7.64
CA LYS A 57 12.96 -1.16 8.13
C LYS A 57 14.14 -0.27 7.75
N LYS A 58 15.35 -0.81 7.60
CA LYS A 58 16.51 -0.05 7.12
C LYS A 58 16.33 0.42 5.68
N TYR A 59 15.74 -0.42 4.84
CA TYR A 59 15.43 -0.04 3.47
C TYR A 59 14.29 0.97 3.41
N GLN A 60 13.25 0.83 4.23
CA GLN A 60 12.21 1.85 4.38
C GLN A 60 12.82 3.21 4.77
N GLU A 61 13.61 3.27 5.84
CA GLU A 61 14.30 4.49 6.31
C GLU A 61 15.19 5.09 5.21
N PHE A 62 15.87 4.26 4.41
CA PHE A 62 16.66 4.72 3.29
C PHE A 62 15.81 5.37 2.20
N ILE A 63 14.69 4.75 1.82
CA ILE A 63 13.77 5.29 0.81
C ILE A 63 13.08 6.56 1.32
N GLU A 64 12.76 6.64 2.60
CA GLU A 64 12.19 7.83 3.26
C GLU A 64 13.11 9.07 3.18
N THR A 65 14.42 8.88 2.91
CA THR A 65 15.28 10.04 2.62
C THR A 65 14.96 10.73 1.29
N GLN A 66 14.14 10.10 0.43
CA GLN A 66 13.81 10.56 -0.93
C GLN A 66 12.32 10.87 -1.11
N VAL A 67 11.44 10.22 -0.34
CA VAL A 67 9.98 10.33 -0.41
C VAL A 67 9.38 10.35 1.00
N ASP A 68 8.08 10.60 1.15
CA ASP A 68 7.45 10.54 2.46
C ASP A 68 7.36 9.11 3.03
N ILE A 69 6.99 9.01 4.31
CA ILE A 69 6.91 7.73 5.04
C ILE A 69 5.88 6.76 4.44
N GLY A 70 4.78 7.27 3.88
CA GLY A 70 3.73 6.47 3.25
C GLY A 70 4.26 5.82 1.98
N GLU A 71 4.77 6.64 1.05
CA GLU A 71 5.39 6.19 -0.20
C GLU A 71 6.58 5.24 0.08
N ALA A 72 7.45 5.59 1.04
CA ALA A 72 8.61 4.78 1.41
C ALA A 72 8.20 3.39 1.92
N SER A 73 7.20 3.34 2.80
CA SER A 73 6.70 2.09 3.35
C SER A 73 6.09 1.18 2.27
N ALA A 74 5.32 1.74 1.33
CA ALA A 74 4.74 0.98 0.22
C ALA A 74 5.82 0.40 -0.72
N ILE A 75 6.83 1.20 -1.09
CA ILE A 75 7.94 0.76 -1.93
C ILE A 75 8.76 -0.33 -1.23
N ALA A 76 9.02 -0.15 0.06
CA ALA A 76 9.77 -1.12 0.86
C ALA A 76 9.01 -2.45 0.99
N LEU A 77 7.69 -2.40 1.24
CA LEU A 77 6.84 -3.59 1.25
C LEU A 77 6.85 -4.30 -0.10
N ALA A 78 6.76 -3.54 -1.20
CA ALA A 78 6.76 -4.10 -2.55
C ALA A 78 8.03 -4.91 -2.84
N LYS A 79 9.19 -4.49 -2.31
CA LYS A 79 10.47 -5.20 -2.46
C LYS A 79 10.49 -6.57 -1.77
N GLU A 80 9.67 -6.79 -0.74
CA GLU A 80 9.63 -8.07 -0.01
C GLU A 80 8.95 -9.17 -0.83
N TYR A 81 8.21 -8.78 -1.86
CA TYR A 81 7.54 -9.69 -2.76
C TYR A 81 8.44 -10.06 -3.95
N LYS A 82 8.72 -11.36 -4.09
CA LYS A 82 9.61 -11.91 -5.14
C LYS A 82 9.20 -11.53 -6.57
N ASP A 83 7.91 -11.34 -6.81
CA ASP A 83 7.34 -11.11 -8.15
C ASP A 83 7.37 -9.63 -8.60
N VAL A 84 7.90 -8.72 -7.79
CA VAL A 84 7.87 -7.26 -8.09
C VAL A 84 9.10 -6.80 -8.86
N PHE A 85 10.27 -7.42 -8.63
CA PHE A 85 11.55 -6.98 -9.20
C PHE A 85 12.33 -8.05 -9.96
N GLU A 86 11.82 -9.29 -10.06
CA GLU A 86 12.43 -10.31 -10.93
C GLU A 86 11.83 -10.26 -12.35
N PRO A 87 12.66 -10.29 -13.41
CA PRO A 87 12.25 -10.17 -14.81
C PRO A 87 11.46 -11.38 -15.36
#